data_AF-A0AAW0RFT3-F1
#
_entry.id   AF-A0AAW0RFT3-F1
#
_cell.length_a   1.000
_cell.length_b   1.000
_cell.length_c   1.000
_cell.angle_alpha   90.00
_cell.angle_beta   90.00
_cell.angle_gamma   90.00
#
_symmetry.space_group_name_H-M   'P 1'
#
loop_
_entity.id
_entity.type
_entity.pdbx_description
1 polymer ?
#
loop_
_entity_poly.entity_id
_entity_poly.type
_entity_poly.pdbx_seq_one_letter_code
_entity_poly.pdbx_strand_id
1 'polypeptide(L)'
;MPELTLREPAADRCVTELARRDGKKAKAWTSRSPSFLNLRVGHVLGITKHPNADRLYVSAVAAGDSPGHRGTFQYKGQTCRTVCSGPNGLVPLQELRDCKVIVVRNVKHTGDDEGANRKCIVEMVDPPAESTAGDRVFFQNWEGSPKEKISTQRKVWKATRPGFRTTDDLGIEFLPSEAGLVG
;
A
#
# COMPACT_ATOMS: atom_id res chain seq x y z
N MET A 1 -21.68 -26.91 36.46
CA MET A 1 -21.44 -25.85 35.47
C MET A 1 -20.01 -26.00 35.00
N PRO A 2 -19.76 -26.46 33.76
CA PRO A 2 -18.39 -26.57 33.27
C PRO A 2 -17.93 -25.22 32.71
N GLU A 3 -16.73 -24.85 33.13
CA GLU A 3 -15.96 -23.67 32.76
C GLU A 3 -15.66 -23.68 31.25
N LEU A 4 -16.11 -22.64 30.53
CA LEU A 4 -15.78 -22.42 29.11
C LEU A 4 -14.31 -22.03 29.01
N THR A 5 -13.46 -23.00 28.68
CA THR A 5 -12.08 -22.77 28.27
C THR A 5 -12.12 -22.02 26.93
N LEU A 6 -11.69 -20.76 26.94
CA LEU A 6 -11.42 -19.98 25.73
C LEU A 6 -10.40 -20.74 24.88
N ARG A 7 -10.86 -21.33 23.77
CA ARG A 7 -9.97 -21.81 22.72
C ARG A 7 -9.29 -20.61 22.09
N GLU A 8 -7.97 -20.54 22.25
CA GLU A 8 -7.09 -19.68 21.46
C GLU A 8 -7.36 -19.93 19.96
N PRO A 9 -7.65 -18.90 19.15
CA PRO A 9 -7.73 -19.10 17.72
C PRO A 9 -6.32 -19.40 17.19
N ALA A 10 -6.24 -20.54 16.49
CA ALA A 10 -5.05 -21.04 15.84
C ALA A 10 -4.37 -19.94 14.99
N ALA A 11 -3.13 -19.65 15.32
CA ALA A 11 -2.20 -18.96 14.46
C ALA A 11 -1.92 -19.83 13.23
N ASP A 12 -2.69 -19.64 12.17
CA ASP A 12 -2.35 -20.11 10.83
C ASP A 12 -3.32 -19.48 9.84
N ARG A 13 -2.91 -18.35 9.24
CA ARG A 13 -3.30 -17.93 7.88
C ARG A 13 -2.49 -16.72 7.42
N CYS A 14 -1.50 -17.06 6.60
CA CYS A 14 -0.83 -16.31 5.54
C CYS A 14 -0.31 -14.90 5.85
N VAL A 15 0.96 -14.83 6.26
CA VAL A 15 1.93 -13.87 5.74
C VAL A 15 3.26 -14.60 5.54
N THR A 16 3.57 -14.86 4.27
CA THR A 16 4.83 -15.41 3.71
C THR A 16 5.24 -16.85 4.10
N GLU A 17 5.06 -17.80 3.17
CA GLU A 17 5.95 -18.97 3.09
C GLU A 17 6.66 -19.04 1.73
N LEU A 18 7.98 -19.15 1.84
CA LEU A 18 8.98 -19.32 0.79
C LEU A 18 8.89 -20.73 0.17
N ALA A 19 8.11 -20.91 -0.90
CA ALA A 19 8.26 -22.07 -1.76
C ALA A 19 9.27 -21.77 -2.89
N ARG A 20 10.51 -22.28 -2.76
CA ARG A 20 11.44 -22.38 -3.89
C ARG A 20 10.82 -23.29 -4.96
N ARG A 21 10.49 -22.75 -6.13
CA ARG A 21 10.37 -23.53 -7.37
C ARG A 21 10.93 -22.75 -8.56
N ASP A 22 11.53 -23.51 -9.46
CA ASP A 22 12.48 -23.13 -10.50
C ASP A 22 12.10 -21.98 -11.43
N GLY A 23 13.15 -21.28 -11.84
CA GLY A 23 13.09 -20.04 -12.59
C GLY A 23 12.62 -20.19 -14.02
N LYS A 24 11.73 -19.28 -14.42
CA LYS A 24 11.61 -18.83 -15.81
C LYS A 24 11.77 -17.31 -15.84
N LYS A 25 12.84 -16.85 -16.51
CA LYS A 25 13.21 -15.43 -16.63
C LYS A 25 12.11 -14.62 -17.32
N ALA A 26 11.51 -13.67 -16.61
CA ALA A 26 10.63 -12.65 -17.17
C ALA A 26 11.42 -11.67 -18.07
N LYS A 27 11.40 -11.88 -19.39
CA LYS A 27 12.27 -11.15 -20.34
C LYS A 27 11.62 -10.02 -21.16
N ALA A 28 10.34 -9.66 -20.96
CA ALA A 28 9.67 -8.61 -21.76
C ALA A 28 9.10 -7.40 -20.98
N TRP A 29 9.21 -7.39 -19.65
CA TRP A 29 8.45 -6.45 -18.79
C TRP A 29 9.21 -5.25 -18.22
N THR A 30 10.45 -5.07 -18.65
CA THR A 30 11.45 -4.25 -17.95
C THR A 30 11.17 -2.74 -17.90
N SER A 31 10.15 -2.24 -18.61
CA SER A 31 9.79 -0.81 -18.61
C SER A 31 8.57 -0.45 -17.76
N ARG A 32 7.71 -1.43 -17.43
CA ARG A 32 6.42 -1.24 -16.72
C ARG A 32 6.24 -2.29 -15.62
N SER A 33 7.25 -2.41 -14.76
CA SER A 33 7.23 -3.33 -13.64
C SER A 33 6.68 -2.67 -12.36
N PRO A 34 5.78 -3.32 -11.58
CA PRO A 34 5.42 -2.87 -10.23
C PRO A 34 6.63 -2.77 -9.30
N SER A 35 7.72 -3.49 -9.56
CA SER A 35 8.97 -3.42 -8.78
C SER A 35 9.64 -2.02 -8.81
N PHE A 36 9.25 -1.17 -9.77
CA PHE A 36 9.71 0.21 -9.83
C PHE A 36 8.97 1.14 -8.88
N LEU A 37 7.78 0.75 -8.41
CA LEU A 37 7.05 1.49 -7.39
C LEU A 37 7.71 1.27 -6.02
N ASN A 38 7.88 2.35 -5.26
CA ASN A 38 8.42 2.29 -3.90
C ASN A 38 7.28 2.05 -2.92
N LEU A 39 6.77 0.81 -2.92
CA LEU A 39 5.74 0.35 -1.99
C LEU A 39 6.37 0.11 -0.62
N ARG A 40 5.78 0.73 0.41
CA ARG A 40 6.26 0.64 1.79
C ARG A 40 5.12 0.48 2.77
N VAL A 41 5.38 -0.21 3.87
CA VAL A 41 4.51 -0.16 5.03
C VAL A 41 4.55 1.25 5.61
N GLY A 42 3.39 1.85 5.78
CA GLY A 42 3.16 3.12 6.45
C GLY A 42 2.40 2.91 7.75
N HIS A 43 2.62 3.79 8.72
CA HIS A 43 1.90 3.79 10.00
C HIS A 43 1.21 5.13 10.20
N VAL A 44 -0.11 5.12 10.38
CA VAL A 44 -0.93 6.33 10.53
C VAL A 44 -0.88 6.84 11.97
N LEU A 45 -0.03 7.83 12.23
CA LEU A 45 0.15 8.38 13.58
C LEU A 45 -0.90 9.44 13.97
N GLY A 46 -1.52 10.03 12.96
CA GLY A 46 -2.54 11.07 13.12
C GLY A 46 -3.39 11.20 11.86
N ILE A 47 -4.68 11.47 12.04
CA ILE A 47 -5.63 11.61 10.94
C ILE A 47 -6.70 12.65 11.30
N THR A 48 -7.05 13.49 10.34
CA THR A 48 -8.09 14.51 10.44
C THR A 48 -8.91 14.58 9.15
N LYS A 49 -10.11 15.16 9.21
CA LYS A 49 -10.89 15.49 8.00
C LYS A 49 -10.17 16.56 7.21
N HIS A 50 -10.19 16.45 5.88
CA HIS A 50 -9.62 17.48 5.02
C HIS A 50 -10.45 18.77 5.15
N PRO A 51 -9.82 19.93 5.40
CA PRO A 51 -10.54 21.18 5.72
C PRO A 51 -11.40 21.68 4.54
N ASN A 52 -11.00 21.34 3.31
CA ASN A 52 -11.64 21.82 2.09
C ASN A 52 -12.23 20.69 1.21
N ALA A 53 -12.38 19.46 1.74
CA ALA A 53 -12.87 18.34 0.94
C ALA A 53 -13.59 17.28 1.80
N ASP A 54 -14.91 17.20 1.67
CA ASP A 54 -15.76 16.40 2.56
C ASP A 54 -15.53 14.89 2.47
N ARG A 55 -14.94 14.40 1.38
CA ARG A 55 -14.68 12.97 1.16
C ARG A 55 -13.25 12.54 1.51
N LEU A 56 -12.40 13.48 1.93
CA LEU A 56 -10.99 13.19 2.16
C LEU A 56 -10.61 13.27 3.64
N TYR A 57 -9.70 12.38 4.05
CA TYR A 57 -8.90 12.54 5.25
C TYR A 57 -7.49 13.01 4.90
N VAL A 58 -6.86 13.72 5.84
CA VAL A 58 -5.45 14.10 5.83
C VAL A 58 -4.76 13.36 6.96
N SER A 59 -3.77 12.54 6.62
CA SER A 59 -3.07 11.66 7.56
C SER A 59 -1.58 11.99 7.64
N ALA A 60 -1.02 11.94 8.84
CA ALA A 60 0.41 11.91 9.11
C ALA A 60 0.88 10.45 9.13
N VAL A 61 1.63 10.05 8.11
CA VAL A 61 2.04 8.65 7.91
C VAL A 61 3.56 8.52 8.00
N ALA A 62 4.05 7.75 8.96
CA ALA A 62 5.45 7.35 9.01
C ALA A 62 5.68 6.19 8.03
N ALA A 63 6.64 6.31 7.12
CA ALA A 63 6.89 5.31 6.08
C ALA A 63 8.39 4.97 5.94
N GLY A 64 9.14 5.09 7.05
CA GLY A 64 10.59 4.87 7.08
C GLY A 64 11.36 5.89 6.25
N ASP A 65 10.95 7.15 6.29
CA ASP A 65 11.69 8.26 5.68
C ASP A 65 12.78 8.74 6.63
N SER A 66 13.95 9.08 6.08
CA SER A 66 15.02 9.70 6.87
C SER A 66 14.65 11.14 7.25
N PRO A 67 15.04 11.62 8.44
CA PRO A 67 14.84 13.00 8.84
C PRO A 67 15.36 13.99 7.77
N GLY A 68 14.55 15.00 7.44
CA GLY A 68 14.91 16.01 6.44
C GLY A 68 14.66 15.61 4.98
N HIS A 69 14.11 14.42 4.71
CA HIS A 69 13.72 14.05 3.35
C HIS A 69 12.66 15.04 2.79
N ARG A 70 12.76 15.40 1.51
CA ARG A 70 11.83 16.33 0.85
C ARG A 70 10.37 15.89 1.03
N GLY A 71 9.51 16.84 1.43
CA GLY A 71 8.08 16.61 1.60
C GLY A 71 7.70 15.80 2.83
N THR A 72 8.60 15.73 3.82
CA THR A 72 8.34 15.12 5.14
C THR A 72 8.31 16.19 6.23
N PHE A 73 7.71 15.85 7.36
CA PHE A 73 7.65 16.67 8.57
C PHE A 73 7.75 15.79 9.81
N GLN A 74 8.13 16.37 10.95
CA GLN A 74 8.17 15.64 12.22
C GLN A 74 6.79 15.62 12.87
N TYR A 75 6.35 14.44 13.30
CA TYR A 75 5.11 14.26 14.05
C TYR A 75 5.30 13.15 15.10
N LYS A 76 5.02 13.46 16.37
CA LYS A 76 5.20 12.54 17.51
C LYS A 76 6.57 11.83 17.52
N GLY A 77 7.64 12.56 17.18
CA GLY A 77 9.01 12.02 17.15
C GLY A 77 9.37 11.19 15.91
N GLN A 78 8.46 11.01 14.95
CA GLN A 78 8.70 10.28 13.71
C GLN A 78 8.67 11.19 12.48
N THR A 79 9.48 10.86 11.48
CA THR A 79 9.44 11.51 10.16
C THR A 79 8.26 10.99 9.35
N CYS A 80 7.31 11.87 9.09
CA CYS A 80 6.02 11.56 8.48
C CYS A 80 5.83 12.28 7.13
N ARG A 81 4.94 11.72 6.32
CA ARG A 81 4.40 12.34 5.10
C ARG A 81 2.94 12.69 5.29
N THR A 82 2.49 13.70 4.55
CA THR A 82 1.06 14.02 4.44
C THR A 82 0.45 13.12 3.36
N VAL A 83 -0.55 12.31 3.74
CA VAL A 83 -1.31 11.47 2.81
C VAL A 83 -2.76 11.92 2.82
N CYS A 84 -3.29 12.27 1.64
CA CYS A 84 -4.71 12.53 1.46
C CYS A 84 -5.39 11.26 0.95
N SER A 85 -6.34 10.70 1.69
CA SER A 85 -7.07 9.48 1.33
C SER A 85 -8.57 9.77 1.23
N GLY A 86 -9.29 9.07 0.34
CA GLY A 86 -10.72 9.27 0.10
C GLY A 86 -11.74 8.40 0.85
N PRO A 87 -11.45 7.71 1.98
CA PRO A 87 -12.44 6.83 2.61
C PRO A 87 -13.39 7.58 3.57
N ASN A 88 -13.41 8.92 3.60
CA ASN A 88 -14.31 9.62 4.52
C ASN A 88 -15.77 9.39 4.11
N GLY A 89 -16.52 8.72 5.00
CA GLY A 89 -17.89 8.24 4.75
C GLY A 89 -17.98 6.75 4.41
N LEU A 90 -16.86 6.06 4.18
CA LEU A 90 -16.78 4.60 4.01
C LEU A 90 -16.15 3.93 5.24
N VAL A 91 -15.07 4.49 5.77
CA VAL A 91 -14.38 3.99 6.97
C VAL A 91 -14.37 5.09 8.04
N PRO A 92 -14.84 4.81 9.27
CA PRO A 92 -14.77 5.77 10.36
C PRO A 92 -13.33 6.18 10.68
N LEU A 93 -13.13 7.47 11.00
CA LEU A 93 -11.82 8.02 11.36
C LEU A 93 -11.13 7.24 12.48
N GLN A 94 -11.89 6.67 13.41
CA GLN A 94 -11.37 5.92 14.55
C GLN A 94 -10.68 4.61 14.13
N GLU A 95 -11.15 3.95 13.08
CA GLU A 95 -10.55 2.71 12.55
C GLU A 95 -9.25 2.98 11.77
N LEU A 96 -9.07 4.23 11.32
CA LEU A 96 -7.89 4.66 10.57
C LEU A 96 -6.79 5.26 11.46
N ARG A 97 -7.02 5.36 12.77
CA ARG A 97 -6.00 5.81 13.73
C ARG A 97 -5.11 4.63 14.10
N ASP A 98 -3.81 4.85 14.13
CA ASP A 98 -2.81 3.85 14.57
C ASP A 98 -2.86 2.55 13.74
N CYS A 99 -3.38 2.63 12.51
CA CYS A 99 -3.42 1.49 11.60
C CYS A 99 -2.20 1.49 10.67
N LYS A 100 -1.81 0.30 10.22
CA LYS A 100 -0.77 0.14 9.20
C LYS A 100 -1.40 0.15 7.81
N VAL A 101 -0.66 0.62 6.82
CA VAL A 101 -1.11 0.79 5.44
C VAL A 101 0.03 0.49 4.47
N ILE A 102 -0.27 0.28 3.19
CA ILE A 102 0.75 0.28 2.13
C ILE A 102 0.74 1.62 1.38
N VAL A 103 1.88 2.30 1.34
CA VAL A 103 2.06 3.60 0.66
C VAL A 103 2.99 3.50 -0.53
N VAL A 104 2.71 4.28 -1.57
CA VAL A 104 3.59 4.45 -2.74
C VAL A 104 4.40 5.73 -2.59
N ARG A 105 5.71 5.65 -2.34
CA ARG A 105 6.53 6.83 -2.01
C ARG A 105 7.09 7.63 -3.20
N ASN A 106 7.14 7.05 -4.40
CA ASN A 106 7.83 7.64 -5.56
C ASN A 106 6.89 8.06 -6.70
N VAL A 107 5.61 8.28 -6.41
CA VAL A 107 4.62 8.83 -7.36
C VAL A 107 4.26 10.25 -6.93
N LYS A 108 4.36 11.22 -7.86
CA LYS A 108 3.84 12.57 -7.63
C LYS A 108 2.33 12.53 -7.88
N HIS A 109 1.52 12.75 -6.86
CA HIS A 109 0.10 13.06 -7.04
C HIS A 109 -0.01 14.52 -7.48
N THR A 110 -0.49 14.77 -8.70
CA THR A 110 -1.08 16.06 -9.07
C THR A 110 -2.58 15.86 -8.91
N GLY A 111 -3.30 16.82 -8.34
CA GLY A 111 -4.71 16.71 -7.95
C GLY A 111 -5.72 16.54 -9.11
N ASP A 112 -5.28 16.01 -10.25
CA ASP A 112 -5.99 15.98 -11.54
C ASP A 112 -6.00 14.56 -12.15
N ASP A 113 -6.07 13.49 -11.36
CA ASP A 113 -6.55 12.21 -11.91
C ASP A 113 -8.07 12.17 -11.67
N GLU A 114 -8.79 12.80 -12.61
CA GLU A 114 -10.25 12.76 -12.74
C GLU A 114 -10.80 11.33 -12.62
N GLY A 115 -11.94 11.21 -11.94
CA GLY A 115 -12.88 10.11 -12.17
C GLY A 115 -12.51 8.75 -11.58
N ALA A 116 -12.66 8.60 -10.28
CA ALA A 116 -13.04 7.31 -9.69
C ALA A 116 -14.27 7.48 -8.79
N ASN A 117 -15.32 8.08 -9.33
CA ASN A 117 -16.67 8.03 -8.76
C ASN A 117 -17.34 6.69 -9.15
N ARG A 118 -16.66 5.58 -8.89
CA ARG A 118 -17.29 4.27 -8.76
C ARG A 118 -17.28 3.98 -7.27
N LYS A 119 -18.33 3.34 -6.74
CA LYS A 119 -18.34 2.80 -5.38
C LYS A 119 -17.20 1.77 -5.26
N CYS A 120 -15.98 2.24 -5.04
CA CYS A 120 -14.86 1.41 -4.65
C CYS A 120 -15.03 1.26 -3.14
N ILE A 121 -15.35 0.05 -2.69
CA ILE A 121 -15.14 -0.31 -1.29
C ILE A 121 -13.63 -0.14 -1.09
N VAL A 122 -13.24 0.91 -0.36
CA VAL A 122 -11.83 1.17 -0.05
C VAL A 122 -11.54 0.34 1.18
N GLU A 123 -11.06 -0.88 0.97
CA GLU A 123 -10.54 -1.72 2.04
C GLU A 123 -9.06 -1.40 2.24
N MET A 124 -8.66 -1.24 3.50
CA MET A 124 -7.25 -1.06 3.84
C MET A 124 -6.54 -2.39 3.68
N VAL A 125 -5.35 -2.35 3.09
CA VAL A 125 -4.47 -3.52 3.07
C VAL A 125 -3.71 -3.54 4.38
N ASP A 126 -4.04 -4.51 5.22
CA ASP A 126 -3.31 -4.77 6.46
C ASP A 126 -2.01 -5.51 6.14
N PRO A 127 -0.83 -4.89 6.39
CA PRO A 127 0.41 -5.61 6.30
C PRO A 127 0.54 -6.63 7.45
N PRO A 128 1.48 -7.60 7.33
CA PRO A 128 1.82 -8.54 8.40
C PRO A 128 1.94 -7.86 9.77
N ALA A 129 1.48 -8.54 10.83
CA ALA A 129 1.45 -7.97 12.18
C ALA A 129 2.84 -7.56 12.67
N GLU A 130 3.90 -8.25 12.24
CA GLU A 130 5.29 -7.90 12.57
C GLU A 130 5.89 -6.76 11.73
N SER A 131 5.18 -6.31 10.69
CA SER A 131 5.69 -5.26 9.80
C SER A 131 5.92 -3.93 10.53
N THR A 132 7.01 -3.26 10.20
CA THR A 132 7.36 -1.95 10.73
C THR A 132 7.25 -0.86 9.66
N ALA A 133 7.07 0.39 10.10
CA ALA A 133 7.00 1.52 9.20
C ALA A 133 8.30 1.62 8.37
N GLY A 134 8.16 1.58 7.04
CA GLY A 134 9.29 1.57 6.12
C GLY A 134 9.66 0.20 5.55
N ASP A 135 9.04 -0.88 6.01
CA ASP A 135 9.26 -2.19 5.41
C ASP A 135 8.90 -2.18 3.93
N ARG A 136 9.72 -2.87 3.15
CA ARG A 136 9.57 -2.92 1.71
C ARG A 136 8.52 -3.94 1.33
N VAL A 137 7.55 -3.50 0.53
CA VAL A 137 6.55 -4.39 -0.08
C VAL A 137 6.88 -4.61 -1.55
N PHE A 138 6.70 -5.84 -2.01
CA PHE A 138 6.86 -6.22 -3.41
C PHE A 138 5.97 -7.44 -3.70
N PHE A 139 5.69 -7.68 -4.97
CA PHE A 139 4.95 -8.86 -5.41
C PHE A 139 5.93 -9.99 -5.74
N GLN A 140 5.56 -11.22 -5.43
CA GLN A 140 6.34 -12.40 -5.77
C GLN A 140 6.62 -12.45 -7.28
N ASN A 141 7.85 -12.79 -7.68
CA ASN A 141 8.32 -12.77 -9.08
C ASN A 141 8.40 -11.38 -9.73
N TRP A 142 8.18 -10.32 -8.94
CA TRP A 142 8.37 -8.92 -9.33
C TRP A 142 9.33 -8.24 -8.37
N GLU A 143 10.40 -8.93 -8.00
CA GLU A 143 11.50 -8.37 -7.24
C GLU A 143 12.27 -7.35 -8.10
N GLY A 144 13.00 -6.45 -7.45
CA GLY A 144 13.80 -5.43 -8.14
C GLY A 144 14.18 -4.30 -7.20
N SER A 145 14.48 -3.12 -7.75
CA SER A 145 14.72 -1.90 -6.95
C SER A 145 13.75 -0.81 -7.39
N PRO A 146 13.17 -0.02 -6.46
CA PRO A 146 12.34 1.11 -6.83
C PRO A 146 13.17 2.11 -7.62
N LYS A 147 12.61 2.69 -8.69
CA LYS A 147 13.31 3.72 -9.46
C LYS A 147 12.97 5.11 -8.94
N GLU A 148 13.95 5.99 -8.84
CA GLU A 148 13.78 7.34 -8.27
C GLU A 148 13.19 8.35 -9.26
N LYS A 149 13.21 8.07 -10.57
CA LYS A 149 12.72 9.01 -11.59
C LYS A 149 11.19 9.14 -11.58
N ILE A 150 10.69 10.06 -10.77
CA ILE A 150 9.27 10.36 -10.51
C ILE A 150 8.44 10.55 -11.79
N SER A 151 8.98 11.18 -12.84
CA SER A 151 8.24 11.42 -14.08
C SER A 151 7.89 10.15 -14.86
N THR A 152 8.70 9.10 -14.74
CA THR A 152 8.40 7.78 -15.31
C THR A 152 7.44 7.00 -14.41
N GLN A 153 7.46 7.25 -13.10
CA GLN A 153 6.67 6.47 -12.14
C GLN A 153 5.17 6.68 -12.25
N ARG A 154 4.71 7.85 -12.71
CA ARG A 154 3.30 8.02 -13.04
C ARG A 154 2.86 7.07 -14.16
N LYS A 155 3.69 6.87 -15.18
CA LYS A 155 3.39 5.94 -16.28
C LYS A 155 3.40 4.49 -15.80
N VAL A 156 4.36 4.14 -14.95
CA VAL A 156 4.39 2.83 -14.29
C VAL A 156 3.12 2.60 -13.48
N TRP A 157 2.77 3.54 -12.58
CA TRP A 157 1.54 3.46 -11.78
C TRP A 157 0.29 3.29 -12.64
N LYS A 158 0.11 4.12 -13.67
CA LYS A 158 -1.06 4.00 -14.57
C LYS A 158 -1.12 2.65 -15.29
N ALA A 159 0.04 2.09 -15.65
CA ALA A 159 0.12 0.78 -16.31
C ALA A 159 -0.11 -0.39 -15.34
N THR A 160 0.42 -0.33 -14.12
CA THR A 160 0.35 -1.45 -13.17
C THR A 160 -0.92 -1.43 -12.33
N ARG A 161 -1.54 -0.27 -12.08
CA ARG A 161 -2.73 -0.15 -11.23
C ARG A 161 -3.86 -1.13 -11.59
N PRO A 162 -4.20 -1.36 -12.89
CA PRO A 162 -5.25 -2.33 -13.25
C PRO A 162 -4.91 -3.78 -12.87
N GLY A 163 -3.62 -4.09 -12.68
CA GLY A 163 -3.16 -5.42 -12.27
C GLY A 163 -3.26 -5.69 -10.77
N PHE A 164 -3.50 -4.70 -9.92
CA PHE A 164 -3.66 -4.92 -8.48
C PHE A 164 -5.05 -5.48 -8.18
N ARG A 165 -5.09 -6.62 -7.48
CA ARG A 165 -6.34 -7.27 -7.06
C ARG A 165 -6.26 -7.78 -5.63
N THR A 166 -7.42 -7.84 -5.01
CA THR A 166 -7.67 -8.64 -3.81
C THR A 166 -8.10 -10.04 -4.22
N THR A 167 -7.60 -11.04 -3.52
CA THR A 167 -7.98 -12.45 -3.69
C THR A 167 -9.10 -12.83 -2.71
N ASP A 168 -9.72 -14.00 -2.91
CA ASP A 168 -10.82 -14.48 -2.05
C ASP A 168 -10.37 -14.73 -0.59
N ASP A 169 -9.08 -14.96 -0.37
CA ASP A 169 -8.44 -15.10 0.94
C ASP A 169 -7.96 -13.75 1.53
N LEU A 170 -8.42 -12.63 0.97
CA LEU A 170 -8.05 -11.26 1.39
C LEU A 170 -6.56 -10.91 1.18
N GLY A 171 -5.86 -11.72 0.38
CA GLY A 171 -4.50 -11.42 -0.08
C GLY A 171 -4.48 -10.34 -1.15
N ILE A 172 -3.31 -9.76 -1.39
CA ILE A 172 -3.08 -8.82 -2.50
C ILE A 172 -2.18 -9.47 -3.52
N GLU A 173 -2.65 -9.53 -4.77
CA GLU A 173 -1.90 -10.07 -5.89
C GLU A 173 -1.71 -9.02 -6.99
N PHE A 174 -0.76 -9.31 -7.87
CA PHE A 174 -0.55 -8.56 -9.10
C PHE A 174 -0.74 -9.48 -10.30
N LEU A 175 -1.83 -9.27 -11.04
CA LEU A 175 -2.14 -9.96 -12.28
C LEU A 175 -1.58 -9.19 -13.48
N PRO A 176 -0.54 -9.71 -14.16
CA PRO A 176 0.04 -9.02 -15.29
C PRO A 176 -0.97 -8.87 -16.43
N SER A 177 -1.80 -9.89 -16.69
CA SER A 177 -2.78 -9.85 -17.77
C SER A 177 -3.70 -8.62 -17.72
N GLU A 178 -4.17 -8.29 -16.53
CA GLU A 178 -5.06 -7.16 -16.28
C GLU A 178 -4.37 -5.80 -16.44
N ALA A 179 -3.06 -5.74 -16.21
CA ALA A 179 -2.24 -4.56 -16.46
C ALA A 179 -1.91 -4.35 -17.96
N GLY A 180 -2.52 -5.10 -18.89
CA GLY A 180 -2.18 -5.05 -20.32
C GLY A 180 -0.73 -5.48 -20.57
N LEU A 181 -0.27 -6.31 -19.65
CA LEU A 181 1.06 -6.82 -19.48
C LEU A 181 0.84 -8.31 -19.80
N VAL A 182 0.83 -8.63 -21.10
CA VAL A 182 0.74 -9.99 -21.62
C VAL A 182 1.88 -10.16 -22.61
N GLY A 183 2.49 -11.34 -22.60
CA GLY A 183 3.61 -11.72 -23.44
C GLY A 183 3.54 -13.20 -23.74
#